data_AF-A0A532CHE3-F1
#
_entry.id   AF-A0A532CHE3-F1
#
_cell.length_a   1.000
_cell.length_b   1.000
_cell.length_c   1.000
_cell.angle_alpha   90.00
_cell.angle_beta   90.00
_cell.angle_gamma   90.00
#
_symmetry.space_group_name_H-M   'P 1'
#
loop_
_entity.id
_entity.type
_entity.pdbx_description
1 polymer ?
#
loop_
_entity_poly.entity_id
_entity_poly.type
_entity_poly.pdbx_seq_one_letter_code
_entity_poly.pdbx_strand_id
1 'polypeptide(L)'
;MREATTATASPVDTGSDRRTRVLLTVACVMLAGLIYAVVVRDEAVSCPNELIGAWVTSAKGYEDGMIVFTKTGVAFSVGAEHVDAQAVRRLEVFPEGPRMLYTVIYGDSRRDEQTLSFYYHTNEQTITFKNQSHLVWTRKAMQS
;
A
#
# COMPACT_ATOMS: atom_id res chain seq x y z
N MET A 1 63.95 -33.26 51.81
CA MET A 1 63.91 -33.48 50.35
C MET A 1 62.47 -33.79 49.96
N ARG A 2 61.71 -32.79 49.51
CA ARG A 2 60.41 -32.98 48.82
C ARG A 2 60.23 -31.81 47.85
N GLU A 3 60.05 -32.18 46.60
CA GLU A 3 60.06 -31.32 45.42
C GLU A 3 58.82 -30.43 45.35
N ALA A 4 59.00 -29.19 44.92
CA ALA A 4 57.92 -28.33 44.46
C ALA A 4 57.77 -28.55 42.95
N THR A 5 56.67 -29.17 42.51
CA THR A 5 56.32 -29.25 41.09
C THR A 5 55.19 -28.29 40.79
N THR A 6 55.56 -27.23 40.08
CA THR A 6 54.75 -26.14 39.55
C THR A 6 53.55 -26.63 38.76
N ALA A 7 52.34 -26.21 39.14
CA ALA A 7 51.15 -26.32 38.31
C ALA A 7 51.14 -25.18 37.27
N THR A 8 51.31 -25.54 36.00
CA THR A 8 51.19 -24.63 34.86
C THR A 8 49.72 -24.21 34.69
N ALA A 9 49.40 -22.93 34.90
CA ALA A 9 48.10 -22.38 34.55
C ALA A 9 47.97 -22.26 33.02
N SER A 10 46.93 -22.88 32.45
CA SER A 10 46.57 -22.69 31.04
C SER A 10 46.01 -21.28 30.79
N PRO A 11 46.27 -20.67 29.63
CA PRO A 11 45.78 -19.33 29.34
C PRO A 11 44.26 -19.37 29.15
N VAL A 12 43.56 -18.52 29.90
CA VAL A 12 42.11 -18.29 29.78
C VAL A 12 41.80 -17.73 28.40
N ASP A 13 41.00 -18.48 27.64
CA ASP A 13 40.64 -18.24 26.24
C ASP A 13 39.64 -17.06 26.11
N THR A 14 40.11 -15.85 26.40
CA THR A 14 39.31 -14.61 26.40
C THR A 14 39.03 -14.06 25.00
N GLY A 15 39.79 -14.50 23.99
CA GLY A 15 39.67 -14.06 22.61
C GLY A 15 38.46 -14.63 21.87
N SER A 16 38.09 -15.87 22.20
CA SER A 16 36.96 -16.59 21.60
C SER A 16 35.61 -15.96 22.00
N ASP A 17 35.45 -15.61 23.29
CA ASP A 17 34.22 -15.01 23.81
C ASP A 17 33.93 -13.63 23.23
N ARG A 18 34.95 -12.78 23.06
CA ARG A 18 34.76 -11.43 22.51
C ARG A 18 34.34 -11.48 21.05
N ARG A 19 34.97 -12.35 20.25
CA ARG A 19 34.62 -12.54 18.82
C ARG A 19 33.22 -13.12 18.68
N THR A 20 32.87 -14.10 19.52
CA THR A 20 31.53 -14.71 19.53
C THR A 20 30.47 -13.68 19.89
N ARG A 21 30.69 -12.84 20.91
CA ARG A 21 29.76 -11.75 21.29
C ARG A 21 29.60 -10.70 20.18
N VAL A 22 30.69 -10.28 19.54
CA VAL A 22 30.63 -9.34 18.41
C VAL A 22 29.86 -9.93 17.24
N LEU A 23 30.12 -11.19 16.87
CA LEU A 23 29.39 -11.87 15.79
C LEU A 23 27.90 -12.01 16.11
N LEU A 24 27.54 -12.35 17.35
CA LEU A 24 26.16 -12.40 17.82
C LEU A 24 25.47 -11.03 17.70
N THR A 25 26.18 -9.98 18.11
CA THR A 25 25.64 -8.60 18.04
C THR A 25 25.38 -8.19 16.60
N VAL A 26 26.33 -8.45 15.69
CA VAL A 26 26.17 -8.17 14.25
C VAL A 26 25.02 -8.97 13.66
N ALA A 27 24.91 -10.26 14.00
CA ALA A 27 23.81 -11.10 13.54
C ALA A 27 22.44 -10.60 14.03
N CYS A 28 22.33 -10.17 15.29
CA CYS A 28 21.10 -9.61 15.84
C CYS A 28 20.71 -8.30 15.13
N VAL A 29 21.67 -7.41 14.85
CA VAL A 29 21.42 -6.16 14.12
C VAL A 29 20.97 -6.44 12.68
N MET A 30 21.61 -7.38 11.99
CA MET A 30 21.21 -7.80 10.65
C MET A 30 19.79 -8.39 10.63
N LEU A 31 19.46 -9.23 11.62
CA LEU A 31 18.13 -9.82 11.74
C LEU A 31 17.07 -8.76 12.04
N ALA A 32 17.36 -7.82 12.94
CA ALA A 32 16.45 -6.70 13.24
C ALA A 32 16.23 -5.81 12.00
N GLY A 33 17.29 -5.54 11.22
CA GLY A 33 17.19 -4.82 9.94
C GLY A 33 16.33 -5.56 8.91
N LEU A 34 16.47 -6.89 8.83
CA LEU A 34 15.65 -7.71 7.93
C LEU A 34 14.17 -7.70 8.34
N ILE A 35 13.88 -7.84 9.64
CA ILE A 35 12.51 -7.76 10.18
C ILE A 35 11.93 -6.38 9.90
N TYR A 36 12.66 -5.30 10.16
CA TYR A 36 12.21 -3.94 9.89
C TYR A 36 11.88 -3.73 8.40
N ALA A 37 12.74 -4.22 7.48
CA ALA A 37 12.50 -4.13 6.05
C ALA A 37 11.27 -4.93 5.56
N VAL A 38 10.89 -5.98 6.29
CA VAL A 38 9.68 -6.76 6.00
C VAL A 38 8.43 -6.11 6.61
N VAL A 39 8.54 -5.53 7.82
CA VAL A 39 7.43 -4.98 8.60
C VAL A 39 7.04 -3.56 8.16
N VAL A 40 7.97 -2.73 7.67
CA VAL A 40 7.67 -1.38 7.12
C VAL A 40 7.10 -1.48 5.69
N ARG A 41 6.21 -2.44 5.48
CA ARG A 41 5.47 -2.57 4.22
C ARG A 41 4.03 -2.12 4.46
N ASP A 42 3.71 -1.00 3.82
CA ASP A 42 2.40 -0.37 3.65
C ASP A 42 1.86 0.42 4.85
N GLU A 43 2.18 1.73 4.86
CA GLU A 43 1.23 2.70 5.42
C GLU A 43 -0.07 2.63 4.62
N ALA A 44 -1.20 2.52 5.33
CA ALA A 44 -2.51 2.49 4.69
C ALA A 44 -2.77 3.83 3.99
N VAL A 45 -2.82 3.80 2.66
CA VAL A 45 -3.10 4.99 1.85
C VAL A 45 -4.58 5.35 1.98
N SER A 46 -4.84 6.59 2.37
CA SER A 46 -6.20 7.12 2.50
C SER A 46 -6.62 7.84 1.23
N CYS A 47 -7.78 7.48 0.67
CA CYS A 47 -8.43 8.24 -0.38
C CYS A 47 -8.91 9.60 0.17
N PRO A 48 -8.78 10.67 -0.63
CA PRO A 48 -9.35 11.97 -0.33
C PRO A 48 -10.88 11.95 -0.22
N ASN A 49 -11.43 12.82 0.63
CA ASN A 49 -12.86 12.85 0.94
C ASN A 49 -13.74 13.19 -0.28
N GLU A 50 -13.20 13.95 -1.23
CA GLU A 50 -13.86 14.29 -2.49
C GLU A 50 -14.03 13.10 -3.43
N LEU A 51 -13.31 11.99 -3.23
CA LEU A 51 -13.48 10.76 -3.99
C LEU A 51 -14.41 9.78 -3.29
N ILE A 52 -14.45 9.79 -1.95
CA ILE A 52 -15.24 8.84 -1.16
C ILE A 52 -16.71 8.90 -1.56
N GLY A 53 -17.26 7.73 -1.89
CA GLY A 53 -18.65 7.56 -2.30
C GLY A 53 -18.81 6.62 -3.49
N ALA A 54 -20.07 6.39 -3.85
CA ALA A 54 -20.45 5.64 -5.04
C ALA A 54 -20.57 6.58 -6.25
N TRP A 55 -20.02 6.16 -7.38
CA TRP A 55 -19.99 6.85 -8.64
C TRP A 55 -20.68 5.99 -9.69
N VAL A 56 -21.67 6.56 -10.36
CA VAL A 56 -22.52 5.87 -11.34
C VAL A 56 -22.51 6.66 -12.65
N THR A 57 -22.76 5.97 -13.74
CA THR A 57 -22.88 6.60 -15.06
C THR A 57 -24.21 6.24 -15.69
N SER A 58 -24.75 7.17 -16.48
CA SER A 58 -25.93 6.93 -17.33
C SER A 58 -25.53 6.57 -18.76
N ALA A 59 -24.24 6.31 -19.02
CA ALA A 59 -23.76 5.94 -20.34
C ALA A 59 -24.30 4.56 -20.74
N LYS A 60 -24.75 4.46 -22.00
CA LYS A 60 -25.32 3.22 -22.54
C LYS A 60 -24.27 2.09 -22.54
N GLY A 61 -24.65 0.93 -22.03
CA GLY A 61 -23.77 -0.23 -21.82
C GLY A 61 -23.05 -0.25 -20.46
N TYR A 62 -23.26 0.77 -19.62
CA TYR A 62 -22.67 0.91 -18.28
C TYR A 62 -23.73 1.27 -17.23
N GLU A 63 -25.02 1.09 -17.54
CA GLU A 63 -26.15 1.51 -16.69
C GLU A 63 -26.11 0.87 -15.30
N ASP A 64 -25.61 -0.37 -15.22
CA ASP A 64 -25.43 -1.10 -13.96
C ASP A 64 -24.00 -1.00 -13.39
N GLY A 65 -23.16 -0.15 -14.01
CA GLY A 65 -21.79 0.08 -13.60
C GLY A 65 -21.71 1.04 -12.41
N MET A 66 -20.96 0.66 -11.38
CA MET A 66 -20.69 1.53 -10.24
C MET A 66 -19.24 1.38 -9.78
N ILE A 67 -18.66 2.51 -9.39
CA ILE A 67 -17.33 2.58 -8.77
C ILE A 67 -17.53 3.14 -7.36
N VAL A 68 -16.99 2.48 -6.36
CA VAL A 68 -17.08 2.93 -4.97
C VAL A 68 -15.68 3.18 -4.45
N PHE A 69 -15.37 4.42 -4.13
CA PHE A 69 -14.17 4.74 -3.36
C PHE A 69 -14.53 4.78 -1.88
N THR A 70 -13.77 4.04 -1.09
CA THR A 70 -13.81 4.09 0.37
C THR A 70 -12.54 4.76 0.87
N LYS A 71 -12.39 4.90 2.18
CA LYS A 71 -11.18 5.50 2.76
C LYS A 71 -9.91 4.78 2.35
N THR A 72 -9.92 3.46 2.17
CA THR A 72 -8.69 2.66 1.95
C THR A 72 -8.79 1.70 0.76
N GLY A 73 -9.83 1.83 -0.05
CA GLY A 73 -10.16 0.83 -1.06
C GLY A 73 -11.00 1.40 -2.19
N VAL A 74 -10.97 0.70 -3.31
CA VAL A 74 -11.84 0.94 -4.47
C VAL A 74 -12.59 -0.35 -4.77
N ALA A 75 -13.88 -0.23 -5.09
CA ALA A 75 -14.68 -1.35 -5.55
C ALA A 75 -15.32 -1.04 -6.90
N PHE A 76 -15.40 -2.06 -7.74
CA PHE A 76 -16.05 -2.00 -9.04
C PHE A 76 -17.22 -2.98 -9.05
N SER A 77 -18.37 -2.53 -9.53
CA SER A 77 -19.49 -3.43 -9.79
C SER A 77 -19.99 -3.27 -11.21
N VAL A 78 -20.35 -4.40 -11.80
CA VAL A 78 -21.05 -4.49 -13.08
C VAL A 78 -22.30 -5.33 -12.80
N GLY A 79 -23.44 -4.68 -12.57
CA GLY A 79 -24.64 -5.38 -12.12
C GLY A 79 -24.70 -5.59 -10.60
N ALA A 80 -25.76 -6.26 -10.16
CA ALA A 80 -26.03 -6.55 -8.74
C ALA A 80 -25.22 -7.73 -8.19
N GLU A 81 -24.65 -8.58 -9.05
CA GLU A 81 -24.09 -9.87 -8.63
C GLU A 81 -22.57 -9.85 -8.42
N HIS A 82 -21.85 -8.92 -9.04
CA HIS A 82 -20.39 -8.90 -9.01
C HIS A 82 -19.87 -7.57 -8.45
N VAL A 83 -19.28 -7.64 -7.26
CA VAL A 83 -18.53 -6.55 -6.65
C VAL A 83 -17.11 -7.03 -6.42
N ASP A 84 -16.14 -6.37 -7.06
CA ASP A 84 -14.72 -6.59 -6.84
C ASP A 84 -14.15 -5.43 -6.04
N ALA A 85 -13.81 -5.68 -4.77
CA ALA A 85 -13.30 -4.69 -3.84
C ALA A 85 -11.81 -4.94 -3.58
N GLN A 86 -10.99 -3.92 -3.84
CA GLN A 86 -9.54 -4.01 -3.72
C GLN A 86 -8.98 -2.87 -2.88
N ALA A 87 -7.89 -3.14 -2.17
CA ALA A 87 -7.23 -2.15 -1.34
C ALA A 87 -6.47 -1.13 -2.21
N VAL A 88 -6.58 0.15 -1.87
CA VAL A 88 -5.75 1.20 -2.48
C VAL A 88 -4.37 1.12 -1.85
N ARG A 89 -3.37 0.86 -2.69
CA ARG A 89 -1.95 0.75 -2.28
C ARG A 89 -1.25 2.08 -2.40
N ARG A 90 -1.61 2.87 -3.42
CA ARG A 90 -0.98 4.17 -3.68
C ARG A 90 -1.94 5.08 -4.44
N LEU A 91 -1.83 6.37 -4.15
CA LEU A 91 -2.59 7.41 -4.81
C LEU A 91 -1.63 8.50 -5.25
N GLU A 92 -1.64 8.82 -6.54
CA GLU A 92 -0.95 9.97 -7.09
C GLU A 92 -1.98 11.01 -7.54
N VAL A 93 -1.68 12.28 -7.31
CA VAL A 93 -2.57 13.39 -7.62
C VAL A 93 -1.77 14.48 -8.31
N PHE A 94 -2.22 14.89 -9.50
CA PHE A 94 -1.59 15.94 -10.28
C PHE A 94 -2.63 16.97 -10.72
N PRO A 95 -2.43 18.27 -10.44
CA PRO A 95 -3.31 19.30 -10.97
C PRO A 95 -3.11 19.47 -12.48
N GLU A 96 -4.21 19.51 -13.23
CA GLU A 96 -4.21 19.69 -14.69
C GLU A 96 -5.28 20.74 -15.08
N GLY A 97 -4.88 22.01 -15.00
CA GLY A 97 -5.78 23.14 -15.26
C GLY A 97 -6.95 23.18 -14.25
N PRO A 98 -8.22 23.15 -14.68
CA PRO A 98 -9.38 23.17 -13.79
C PRO A 98 -9.74 21.78 -13.21
N ARG A 99 -8.94 20.75 -13.47
CA ARG A 99 -9.20 19.36 -13.10
C ARG A 99 -8.03 18.78 -12.32
N MET A 100 -8.28 17.72 -11.57
CA MET A 100 -7.24 16.94 -10.91
C MET A 100 -7.13 15.57 -11.58
N LEU A 101 -5.94 15.19 -12.02
CA LEU A 101 -5.65 13.84 -12.48
C LEU A 101 -5.31 12.97 -11.25
N TYR A 102 -6.16 12.01 -10.96
CA TYR A 102 -5.92 10.98 -9.96
C TYR A 102 -5.44 9.70 -10.65
N THR A 103 -4.40 9.09 -10.09
CA THR A 103 -3.94 7.76 -10.45
C THR A 103 -3.96 6.89 -9.19
N VAL A 104 -4.94 6.00 -9.12
CA VAL A 104 -5.13 5.03 -8.04
C VAL A 104 -4.44 3.73 -8.43
N ILE A 105 -3.49 3.29 -7.62
CA ILE A 105 -2.91 1.95 -7.70
C ILE A 105 -3.59 1.08 -6.65
N TYR A 106 -4.24 0.00 -7.08
CA TYR A 106 -5.02 -0.89 -6.24
C TYR A 106 -4.69 -2.37 -6.54
N GLY A 107 -4.86 -3.23 -5.56
CA GLY A 107 -4.50 -4.66 -5.67
C GLY A 107 -4.44 -5.33 -4.30
N ASP A 108 -4.49 -6.66 -4.28
CA ASP A 108 -4.34 -7.46 -3.07
C ASP A 108 -2.86 -7.68 -2.72
N SER A 109 -1.99 -7.74 -3.73
CA SER A 109 -0.54 -7.79 -3.59
C SER A 109 0.19 -6.91 -4.61
N ARG A 110 1.51 -6.78 -4.46
CA ARG A 110 2.35 -6.05 -5.44
C ARG A 110 2.39 -6.68 -6.83
N ARG A 111 2.07 -7.96 -6.95
CA ARG A 111 2.16 -8.69 -8.24
C ARG A 111 0.90 -8.54 -9.10
N ASP A 112 -0.20 -8.10 -8.50
CA ASP A 112 -1.51 -7.91 -9.10
C ASP A 112 -1.97 -6.45 -9.01
N GLU A 113 -1.04 -5.51 -8.77
CA GLU A 113 -1.34 -4.08 -8.80
C GLU A 113 -1.90 -3.67 -10.16
N GLN A 114 -3.06 -3.04 -10.12
CA GLN A 114 -3.73 -2.41 -11.25
C GLN A 114 -3.74 -0.90 -11.07
N THR A 115 -3.90 -0.18 -12.17
CA THR A 115 -3.88 1.28 -12.18
C THR A 115 -5.17 1.82 -12.78
N LEU A 116 -5.88 2.65 -12.03
CA LEU A 116 -7.01 3.43 -12.51
C LEU A 116 -6.62 4.91 -12.57
N SER A 117 -6.63 5.49 -13.77
CA SER A 117 -6.36 6.92 -13.98
C SER A 117 -7.60 7.67 -14.45
N PHE A 118 -7.95 8.75 -13.76
CA PHE A 118 -9.15 9.53 -14.06
C PHE A 118 -9.00 11.01 -13.69
N TYR A 119 -9.75 11.83 -14.42
CA TYR A 119 -9.89 13.25 -14.12
C TYR A 119 -11.07 13.46 -13.19
N TYR A 120 -10.83 14.18 -12.10
CA TYR A 120 -11.86 14.75 -11.24
C TYR A 120 -12.09 16.21 -11.63
N HIS A 121 -13.32 16.52 -12.02
CA HIS A 121 -13.75 17.87 -12.39
C HIS A 121 -14.37 18.51 -11.16
N THR A 122 -13.63 19.36 -10.47
CA THR A 122 -14.03 19.95 -9.18
C THR A 122 -15.33 20.76 -9.28
N ASN A 123 -15.53 21.48 -10.39
CA ASN A 123 -16.71 22.31 -10.62
C ASN A 123 -18.00 21.50 -10.81
N GLU A 124 -17.90 20.38 -11.52
CA GLU A 124 -19.04 19.54 -11.89
C GLU A 124 -19.23 18.39 -10.89
N GLN A 125 -18.23 18.13 -10.04
CA GLN A 125 -18.14 16.98 -9.16
C GLN A 125 -18.33 15.66 -9.92
N THR A 126 -17.67 15.56 -11.08
CA THR A 126 -17.71 14.39 -11.96
C THR A 126 -16.33 13.75 -12.08
N ILE A 127 -16.33 12.46 -12.43
CA ILE A 127 -15.14 11.70 -12.78
C ILE A 127 -15.22 11.30 -14.24
N THR A 128 -14.12 11.42 -14.97
CA THR A 128 -13.97 10.86 -16.32
C THR A 128 -12.68 10.09 -16.43
N PHE A 129 -12.72 8.86 -16.91
CA PHE A 129 -11.52 8.06 -17.06
C PHE A 129 -10.58 8.64 -18.11
N LYS A 130 -9.26 8.56 -17.84
CA LYS A 130 -8.24 9.12 -18.74
C LYS A 130 -8.28 8.50 -20.14
N ASN A 131 -8.62 7.22 -20.24
CA ASN A 131 -8.74 6.47 -21.49
C ASN A 131 -10.15 6.50 -22.11
N GLN A 132 -11.17 6.97 -21.38
CA GLN A 132 -12.59 6.93 -21.79
C GLN A 132 -13.28 8.24 -21.38
N SER A 133 -12.91 9.34 -22.03
CA SER A 133 -13.40 10.69 -21.71
C SER A 133 -14.91 10.89 -21.93
N HIS A 134 -15.54 10.03 -22.74
CA HIS A 134 -16.98 10.07 -23.00
C HIS A 134 -17.82 9.43 -21.87
N LEU A 135 -17.19 8.68 -20.96
CA LEU A 135 -17.84 8.08 -19.80
C LEU A 135 -17.73 9.04 -18.62
N VAL A 136 -18.83 9.75 -18.37
CA VAL A 136 -18.97 10.66 -17.23
C VAL A 136 -19.60 9.89 -16.06
N TRP A 137 -18.88 9.89 -14.94
CA TRP A 137 -19.30 9.30 -13.68
C TRP A 137 -19.72 10.40 -12.72
N THR A 138 -20.92 10.28 -12.20
CA THR A 138 -21.54 11.22 -11.26
C THR A 138 -21.68 10.56 -9.90
N ARG A 139 -21.55 11.34 -8.83
CA ARG A 139 -21.73 10.80 -7.49
C ARG A 139 -23.19 10.39 -7.29
N LYS A 140 -23.43 9.15 -6.87
CA LYS A 140 -24.76 8.67 -6.50
C LYS A 140 -25.24 9.46 -5.28
N ALA A 141 -26.37 10.15 -5.41
CA ALA A 141 -27.00 10.80 -4.28
C ALA A 141 -27.33 9.74 -3.22
N MET A 142 -26.83 9.92 -2.00
CA MET A 142 -27.32 9.15 -0.85
C MET A 142 -28.78 9.59 -0.64
N GLN A 143 -29.74 8.69 -0.84
CA GLN A 143 -31.10 8.96 -0.37
C GLN A 143 -31.03 9.03 1.17
N SER A 144 -31.44 10.17 1.73
CA SER A 144 -31.57 10.39 3.17
C SER A 144 -32.79 9.68 3.73
#